data_AF-A0A960D3J5-F1
#
_entry.id   AF-A0A960D3J5-F1
#
_cell.length_a   1.000
_cell.length_b   1.000
_cell.length_c   1.000
_cell.angle_alpha   90.00
_cell.angle_beta   90.00
_cell.angle_gamma   90.00
#
_symmetry.space_group_name_H-M   'P 1'
#
loop_
_entity.id
_entity.type
_entity.pdbx_description
1 polymer ?
#
loop_
_entity_poly.entity_id
_entity_poly.type
_entity_poly.pdbx_seq_one_letter_code
_entity_poly.pdbx_strand_id
1 'polypeptide(L)'
;ELAASCPPQLKTAHGGKGVLKEAARRVIPAEVIDRPKGYFPVPALTHLEGPYLDLVRDALYAPQAKERGLFRPEAVERLLADPNGRLTPLRGNELWQIAVLELWLQRQGITGPAA
;
A
#
# COMPACT_ATOMS: atom_id res chain seq x y z
N GLU A 1 21.98 14.19 8.10
CA GLU A 1 23.39 13.77 8.34
C GLU A 1 23.54 12.96 9.64
N LEU A 2 23.15 13.49 10.81
CA LEU A 2 23.33 12.83 12.12
C LEU A 2 22.73 11.41 12.26
N ALA A 3 21.50 11.18 11.78
CA ALA A 3 20.89 9.84 11.85
C ALA A 3 21.64 8.81 10.99
N ALA A 4 22.25 9.26 9.89
CA ALA A 4 23.03 8.40 9.00
C ALA A 4 24.38 8.02 9.62
N SER A 5 25.04 8.98 10.27
CA SER A 5 26.34 8.77 10.95
C SER A 5 26.24 8.03 12.29
N CYS A 6 25.03 7.83 12.83
CA CYS A 6 24.83 7.10 14.07
C CYS A 6 25.32 5.64 13.96
N PRO A 7 26.13 5.14 14.93
CA PRO A 7 26.60 3.75 14.95
C PRO A 7 25.46 2.74 14.76
N PRO A 8 25.61 1.74 13.87
CA PRO A 8 24.56 0.75 13.58
C PRO A 8 23.98 0.08 14.83
N GLN A 9 24.82 -0.26 15.80
CA GLN A 9 24.45 -0.97 17.02
C GLN A 9 23.43 -0.18 17.87
N LEU A 10 23.57 1.15 17.90
CA LEU A 10 22.63 2.03 18.61
C LEU A 10 21.27 2.13 17.89
N LYS A 11 21.27 2.04 16.56
CA LYS A 11 20.04 2.04 15.76
C LYS A 11 19.28 0.71 15.90
N THR A 12 19.98 -0.40 16.01
CA THR A 12 19.40 -1.76 16.04
C THR A 12 19.11 -2.28 17.44
N ALA A 13 19.61 -1.64 18.51
CA ALA A 13 19.26 -1.97 19.89
C ALA A 13 17.74 -1.98 20.13
N HIS A 14 17.30 -2.71 21.16
CA HIS A 14 15.89 -2.87 21.54
C HIS A 14 14.96 -3.38 20.41
N GLY A 15 15.48 -4.27 19.55
CA GLY A 15 14.75 -4.81 18.39
C GLY A 15 14.52 -3.79 17.28
N GLY A 16 15.32 -2.72 17.23
CA GLY A 16 15.25 -1.64 16.25
C GLY A 16 14.77 -0.31 16.83
N LYS A 17 15.24 0.77 16.20
CA LYS A 17 15.02 2.16 16.62
C LYS A 17 15.58 2.46 18.02
N GLY A 18 16.66 1.81 18.46
CA GLY A 18 17.15 1.85 19.85
C GLY A 18 17.38 3.25 20.41
N VAL A 19 18.32 4.00 19.82
CA VAL A 19 18.62 5.39 20.21
C VAL A 19 17.39 6.32 20.17
N LEU A 20 16.48 6.08 19.21
CA LEU A 20 15.22 6.84 19.11
C LEU A 20 14.28 6.49 20.25
N LYS A 21 14.12 5.20 20.60
CA LYS A 21 13.30 4.77 21.73
C LYS A 21 13.81 5.35 23.04
N GLU A 22 15.12 5.31 23.26
CA GLU A 22 15.73 5.81 24.48
C GLU A 22 15.58 7.33 24.65
N ALA A 23 15.77 8.09 23.56
CA ALA A 23 15.48 9.52 23.56
C ALA A 23 13.97 9.79 23.80
N ALA A 24 13.09 9.02 23.15
CA ALA A 24 11.65 9.21 23.22
C ALA A 24 11.04 8.87 24.60
N ARG A 25 11.56 7.88 25.33
CA ARG A 25 11.13 7.56 26.71
C ARG A 25 11.28 8.73 27.69
N ARG A 26 12.10 9.73 27.35
CA ARG A 26 12.28 10.95 28.16
C ARG A 26 11.22 12.01 27.91
N VAL A 27 10.41 11.88 26.85
CA VAL A 27 9.48 12.93 26.38
C VAL A 27 8.05 12.44 26.16
N ILE A 28 7.85 11.13 25.97
CA ILE A 28 6.52 10.52 25.84
C ILE A 28 6.41 9.28 26.76
N PRO A 29 5.20 8.89 27.17
CA PRO A 29 5.00 7.70 28.00
C PRO A 29 5.57 6.43 27.35
N ALA A 30 6.14 5.55 28.17
CA ALA A 30 6.83 4.35 27.71
C ALA A 30 5.89 3.44 26.89
N GLU A 31 4.61 3.37 27.27
CA GLU A 31 3.57 2.62 26.57
C GLU A 31 3.33 3.08 25.12
N VAL A 32 3.65 4.33 24.79
CA VAL A 32 3.50 4.84 23.41
C VAL A 32 4.67 4.40 22.53
N ILE A 33 5.90 4.52 23.04
CA ILE A 33 7.12 4.23 22.28
C ILE A 33 7.49 2.75 22.24
N ASP A 34 7.18 2.01 23.30
CA ASP A 34 7.48 0.59 23.43
C ASP A 34 6.33 -0.32 22.98
N ARG A 35 5.23 0.26 22.46
CA ARG A 35 4.13 -0.54 21.89
C ARG A 35 4.63 -1.46 20.76
N PRO A 36 4.02 -2.65 20.59
CA PRO A 36 4.30 -3.52 19.46
C PRO A 36 4.14 -2.79 18.12
N LYS A 37 4.93 -3.20 17.12
CA LYS A 37 4.84 -2.64 15.77
C LYS A 37 3.42 -2.88 15.22
N GLY A 38 2.65 -1.80 15.09
CA GLY A 38 1.34 -1.82 14.46
C GLY A 38 1.46 -1.70 12.94
N TYR A 39 0.53 -2.32 12.23
CA TYR A 39 0.23 -1.99 10.84
C TYR A 39 -0.36 -0.57 10.76
N PHE A 40 -0.19 0.08 9.61
CA PHE A 40 -0.84 1.36 9.33
C PHE A 40 -2.06 1.08 8.44
N PRO A 41 -3.27 0.90 9.01
CA PRO A 41 -4.44 0.64 8.20
C PRO A 41 -4.78 1.88 7.37
N VAL A 42 -5.09 1.66 6.10
CA VAL A 42 -5.67 2.68 5.23
C VAL A 42 -7.06 2.18 4.84
N PRO A 43 -8.09 2.41 5.68
CA PRO A 43 -9.41 1.76 5.52
C PRO A 43 -10.04 1.97 4.14
N ALA A 44 -9.85 3.17 3.56
CA ALA A 44 -10.35 3.53 2.23
C ALA A 44 -9.78 2.65 1.10
N LEU A 45 -8.66 1.95 1.33
CA LEU A 45 -8.04 1.04 0.35
C LEU A 45 -8.42 -0.43 0.61
N THR A 46 -9.11 -0.70 1.72
CA THR A 46 -9.70 -2.00 2.04
C THR A 46 -11.17 -2.04 1.63
N HIS A 47 -11.89 -0.94 1.83
CA HIS A 47 -13.28 -0.77 1.40
C HIS A 47 -13.34 0.35 0.35
N LEU A 48 -13.45 -0.03 -0.92
CA LEU A 48 -13.47 0.90 -2.04
C LEU A 48 -14.89 1.45 -2.22
N GLU A 49 -15.01 2.76 -2.12
CA GLU A 49 -16.27 3.48 -2.31
C GLU A 49 -16.01 4.90 -2.84
N GLY A 50 -17.06 5.48 -3.43
CA GLY A 50 -17.05 6.85 -3.93
C GLY A 50 -15.82 7.16 -4.79
N PRO A 51 -15.10 8.27 -4.53
CA PRO A 51 -13.98 8.72 -5.38
C PRO A 51 -12.86 7.69 -5.55
N TYR A 52 -12.65 6.79 -4.58
CA TYR A 52 -11.61 5.78 -4.68
C TYR A 52 -12.01 4.63 -5.60
N LEU A 53 -13.29 4.23 -5.58
CA LEU A 53 -13.79 3.25 -6.53
C LEU A 53 -13.82 3.82 -7.96
N ASP A 54 -14.15 5.10 -8.11
CA ASP A 54 -14.11 5.80 -9.39
C ASP A 54 -12.67 5.85 -9.94
N LEU A 55 -11.68 6.24 -9.12
CA LEU A 55 -10.27 6.21 -9.49
C LEU A 55 -9.81 4.82 -9.97
N VAL A 56 -10.23 3.78 -9.25
CA VAL A 56 -9.90 2.39 -9.59
C VAL A 56 -10.51 1.99 -10.93
N ARG A 57 -11.79 2.36 -11.14
CA ARG A 57 -12.52 2.08 -12.39
C ARG A 57 -11.85 2.79 -13.57
N ASP A 58 -11.50 4.06 -13.41
CA ASP A 58 -10.84 4.86 -14.44
C ASP A 58 -9.47 4.27 -14.81
N ALA A 59 -8.67 3.89 -13.81
CA ALA A 59 -7.36 3.29 -14.03
C ALA A 59 -7.47 1.99 -14.84
N LEU A 60 -8.37 1.09 -14.47
CA LEU A 60 -8.50 -0.23 -15.10
C LEU A 60 -9.19 -0.20 -16.47
N TYR A 61 -10.02 0.81 -16.74
CA TYR A 61 -10.66 0.98 -18.05
C TYR A 61 -9.91 1.90 -19.02
N ALA A 62 -8.83 2.54 -18.56
CA ALA A 62 -7.98 3.35 -19.42
C ALA A 62 -7.53 2.55 -20.66
N PRO A 63 -7.45 3.18 -21.85
CA PRO A 63 -6.99 2.50 -23.07
C PRO A 63 -5.65 1.80 -22.88
N GLN A 64 -4.72 2.42 -22.16
CA GLN A 64 -3.39 1.88 -21.88
C GLN A 64 -3.44 0.61 -21.04
N ALA A 65 -4.40 0.49 -20.12
CA ALA A 65 -4.59 -0.72 -19.32
C ALA A 65 -5.07 -1.88 -20.20
N LYS A 66 -6.02 -1.60 -21.11
CA LYS A 66 -6.56 -2.60 -22.06
C LYS A 66 -5.54 -3.04 -23.09
N GLU A 67 -4.82 -2.10 -23.69
CA GLU A 67 -3.74 -2.36 -24.65
C GLU A 67 -2.62 -3.21 -24.03
N ARG A 68 -2.35 -3.02 -22.74
CA ARG A 68 -1.33 -3.78 -22.03
C ARG A 68 -1.71 -5.25 -21.84
N GLY A 69 -3.00 -5.55 -21.69
CA GLY A 69 -3.48 -6.92 -21.58
C GLY A 69 -2.99 -7.69 -20.34
N LEU A 70 -2.57 -7.01 -19.27
CA LEU A 70 -2.10 -7.67 -18.03
C LEU A 70 -3.18 -8.49 -17.32
N PHE A 71 -4.43 -8.04 -17.40
CA PHE A 71 -5.54 -8.62 -16.67
C PHE A 71 -6.58 -9.17 -17.63
N ARG A 72 -7.12 -10.35 -17.32
CA ARG A 72 -8.29 -10.90 -18.02
C ARG A 72 -9.48 -9.97 -17.81
N PRO A 73 -10.12 -9.45 -18.89
CA PRO A 73 -11.25 -8.53 -18.75
C PRO A 73 -12.36 -9.07 -17.85
N GLU A 74 -12.69 -10.36 -17.97
CA GLU A 74 -13.76 -10.98 -17.19
C GLU A 74 -13.43 -11.04 -15.69
N ALA A 75 -12.15 -11.11 -15.33
CA ALA A 75 -11.74 -11.06 -13.93
C ALA A 75 -11.87 -9.65 -13.35
N VAL A 76 -11.51 -8.63 -14.14
CA VAL A 76 -11.67 -7.22 -13.76
C VAL A 76 -13.16 -6.88 -13.58
N GLU A 77 -14.01 -7.28 -14.53
CA GLU A 77 -15.46 -7.08 -14.45
C GLU A 77 -16.06 -7.71 -13.18
N ARG A 78 -15.68 -8.95 -12.84
CA ARG A 78 -16.16 -9.60 -11.61
C ARG A 78 -15.74 -8.86 -10.35
N LEU A 79 -14.50 -8.37 -10.31
CA LEU A 79 -14.02 -7.59 -9.16
C LEU A 79 -14.73 -6.23 -9.07
N LEU A 80 -15.00 -5.56 -10.19
CA LEU A 80 -15.72 -4.28 -10.21
C LEU A 80 -17.22 -4.43 -9.89
N ALA A 81 -17.82 -5.57 -10.21
CA ALA A 81 -19.22 -5.87 -9.89
C ALA A 81 -19.45 -6.07 -8.38
N ASP A 82 -18.44 -6.57 -7.66
CA ASP A 82 -18.46 -6.71 -6.21
C ASP A 82 -17.11 -6.26 -5.60
N PRO A 83 -16.87 -4.93 -5.56
CA PRO A 83 -15.55 -4.35 -5.26
C PRO A 83 -15.08 -4.61 -3.83
N ASN A 84 -15.98 -5.05 -2.94
CA ASN A 84 -15.69 -5.28 -1.53
C ASN A 84 -16.08 -6.68 -1.04
N GLY A 85 -16.55 -7.57 -1.92
CA GLY A 85 -17.05 -8.89 -1.55
C GLY A 85 -16.00 -9.90 -1.13
N ARG A 86 -14.72 -9.66 -1.46
CA ARG A 86 -13.62 -10.53 -1.09
C ARG A 86 -12.39 -9.74 -0.64
N LEU A 87 -11.86 -10.14 0.52
CA LEU A 87 -10.56 -9.68 1.01
C LEU A 87 -9.56 -10.84 0.96
N THR A 88 -8.28 -10.50 0.76
CA THR A 88 -7.18 -11.46 0.89
C THR A 88 -7.01 -11.91 2.35
N PRO A 89 -6.24 -12.98 2.64
CA PRO A 89 -5.94 -13.39 4.02
C PRO A 89 -5.30 -12.28 4.87
N LEU A 90 -4.60 -11.33 4.24
CA LEU A 90 -4.02 -10.16 4.90
C LEU A 90 -4.99 -8.98 5.00
N ARG A 91 -6.28 -9.20 4.72
CA ARG A 91 -7.36 -8.20 4.74
C ARG A 91 -7.18 -7.05 3.72
N GLY A 92 -6.46 -7.33 2.63
CA GLY A 92 -6.31 -6.40 1.51
C GLY A 92 -7.44 -6.57 0.49
N ASN A 93 -7.83 -5.48 -0.17
CA ASN A 93 -8.78 -5.51 -1.27
C ASN A 93 -8.07 -5.89 -2.58
N GLU A 94 -8.47 -6.98 -3.23
CA GLU A 94 -7.83 -7.48 -4.45
C GLU A 94 -7.95 -6.49 -5.62
N LEU A 95 -9.10 -5.83 -5.73
CA LEU A 95 -9.35 -4.83 -6.77
C LEU A 95 -8.41 -3.61 -6.60
N TRP A 96 -8.16 -3.18 -5.36
CA TRP A 96 -7.15 -2.14 -5.09
C TRP A 96 -5.74 -2.56 -5.51
N GLN A 97 -5.35 -3.82 -5.28
CA GLN A 97 -4.00 -4.30 -5.62
C GLN A 97 -3.71 -4.24 -7.13
N ILE A 98 -4.69 -4.62 -7.96
CA ILE A 98 -4.51 -4.54 -9.41
C ILE A 98 -4.57 -3.09 -9.91
N ALA A 99 -5.43 -2.27 -9.29
CA ALA A 99 -5.56 -0.86 -9.64
C ALA A 99 -4.31 -0.04 -9.29
N VAL A 100 -3.69 -0.28 -8.13
CA VAL A 100 -2.47 0.46 -7.75
C VAL A 100 -1.28 0.12 -8.65
N LEU A 101 -1.20 -1.13 -9.14
CA LEU A 101 -0.22 -1.48 -10.16
C LEU A 101 -0.48 -0.70 -11.45
N GLU A 102 -1.73 -0.68 -11.93
CA GLU A 102 -2.07 0.04 -13.16
C GLU A 102 -1.86 1.55 -13.03
N LEU A 103 -2.27 2.16 -11.91
CA LEU A 103 -2.00 3.57 -11.60
C LEU A 103 -0.49 3.88 -11.63
N TRP A 104 0.34 2.97 -11.10
CA TRP A 104 1.79 3.12 -11.16
C TRP A 104 2.31 3.05 -12.60
N LEU A 105 1.86 2.08 -13.39
CA LEU A 105 2.26 1.91 -14.80
C LEU A 105 1.92 3.15 -15.63
N GLN A 106 0.71 3.68 -15.46
CA GLN A 106 0.27 4.92 -16.11
C GLN A 106 1.09 6.11 -15.67
N ARG A 107 1.38 6.24 -14.37
CA ARG A 107 2.22 7.32 -13.84
C ARG A 107 3.65 7.26 -14.38
N GLN A 108 4.19 6.08 -14.65
CA GLN A 108 5.51 5.91 -15.25
C GLN A 108 5.51 6.03 -16.78
N GLY A 109 4.34 6.21 -17.42
CA GLY A 109 4.23 6.29 -18.88
C GLY A 109 4.61 4.98 -19.59
N ILE A 110 4.49 3.84 -18.90
CA ILE A 110 4.76 2.52 -19.50
C ILE A 110 3.60 2.22 -20.45
N THR A 111 3.86 1.86 -21.70
CA THR A 111 2.84 1.61 -22.74
C THR A 111 3.14 0.32 -23.51
N GLY A 112 2.17 -0.13 -24.32
CA GLY A 112 2.29 -1.38 -25.08
C GLY A 112 1.93 -2.64 -24.28
N PRO A 113 1.85 -3.79 -24.98
CA PRO A 113 1.49 -5.07 -24.39
C PRO A 113 2.51 -5.51 -23.34
N ALA A 114 2.03 -6.17 -22.28
CA ALA A 114 2.90 -6.92 -21.40
C ALA A 114 3.55 -8.08 -22.17
N ALA A 115 4.87 -8.23 -22.01
CA ALA A 115 5.67 -9.27 -22.66
C ALA A 115 5.38 -10.67 -22.11
#